data_AF-A0A923QNH5-F1
#
_entry.id   AF-A0A923QNH5-F1
#
_cell.length_a   1.000
_cell.length_b   1.000
_cell.length_c   1.000
_cell.angle_alpha   90.00
_cell.angle_beta   90.00
_cell.angle_gamma   90.00
#
_symmetry.space_group_name_H-M   'P 1'
#
loop_
_entity.id
_entity.type
_entity.pdbx_description
1 polymer ?
#
loop_
_entity_poly.entity_id
_entity_poly.type
_entity_poly.pdbx_seq_one_letter_code
_entity_poly.pdbx_strand_id
1 'polypeptide(L)'
;MKEAAVQADDVATFWRDAGPQRWFKKDAAFDADFRARFLAAHDAAARGALDDWARDAQGSLALLILLDQFPRNAFRNSPRMFATDAQALAIANAAVDAGHDMAVEQDLRNFIYLQARPIKKRHTAKAGCPPRHPGANRRPRLAARTIDK
;
A
#
# COMPACT_ATOMS: atom_id res chain seq x y z
N MET A 1 7.19 -33.66 8.14
CA MET A 1 7.70 -32.32 8.52
C MET A 1 6.79 -31.32 7.83
N LYS A 2 6.02 -30.52 8.58
CA LYS A 2 5.23 -29.44 7.98
C LYS A 2 6.21 -28.34 7.61
N GLU A 3 6.46 -28.17 6.32
CA GLU A 3 7.13 -26.99 5.81
C GLU A 3 6.29 -25.78 6.24
N ALA A 4 6.90 -24.84 6.98
CA ALA A 4 6.18 -23.68 7.48
C ALA A 4 5.71 -22.85 6.27
N ALA A 5 4.42 -22.50 6.24
CA ALA A 5 3.89 -21.68 5.16
C ALA A 5 4.52 -20.29 5.23
N VAL A 6 5.06 -19.82 4.10
CA VAL A 6 5.56 -18.45 3.94
C VAL A 6 4.50 -17.44 4.36
N GLN A 7 4.88 -16.49 5.19
CA GLN A 7 4.06 -15.36 5.61
C GLN A 7 4.43 -14.09 4.85
N ALA A 8 3.56 -13.08 4.91
CA ALA A 8 3.80 -11.77 4.32
C ALA A 8 5.10 -11.13 4.81
N ASP A 9 5.40 -11.28 6.12
CA ASP A 9 6.61 -10.73 6.72
C ASP A 9 7.89 -11.33 6.13
N ASP A 10 7.90 -12.64 5.84
CA ASP A 10 9.07 -13.30 5.24
C ASP A 10 9.42 -12.68 3.88
N VAL A 11 8.40 -12.38 3.06
CA VAL A 11 8.57 -11.76 1.74
C VAL A 11 9.05 -10.32 1.89
N ALA A 12 8.39 -9.54 2.75
CA ALA A 12 8.70 -8.13 2.94
C ALA A 12 10.11 -7.94 3.52
N THR A 13 10.48 -8.74 4.52
CA THR A 13 11.81 -8.74 5.14
C THR A 13 12.89 -9.17 4.15
N PHE A 14 12.68 -10.26 3.40
CA PHE A 14 13.62 -10.67 2.35
C PHE A 14 13.89 -9.55 1.34
N TRP A 15 12.83 -8.86 0.90
CA TRP A 15 12.97 -7.78 -0.07
C TRP A 15 13.66 -6.55 0.52
N ARG A 16 13.33 -6.18 1.76
CA ARG A 16 14.03 -5.11 2.50
C ARG A 16 15.52 -5.39 2.61
N ASP A 17 15.88 -6.59 3.07
CA ASP A 17 17.26 -6.98 3.30
C ASP A 17 18.08 -7.06 2.00
N ALA A 18 17.43 -7.39 0.87
CA ALA A 18 18.08 -7.37 -0.44
C ALA A 18 18.52 -5.95 -0.84
N GLY A 19 17.70 -4.95 -0.52
CA GLY A 19 17.99 -3.53 -0.75
C GLY A 19 18.08 -3.09 -2.23
N PRO A 20 18.19 -1.77 -2.47
CA PRO A 20 18.10 -1.18 -3.80
C PRO A 20 19.20 -1.63 -4.77
N GLN A 21 20.36 -2.07 -4.25
CA GLN A 21 21.45 -2.59 -5.06
C GLN A 21 21.10 -3.92 -5.73
N ARG A 22 20.16 -4.70 -5.17
CA ARG A 22 19.73 -5.99 -5.71
C ARG A 22 18.39 -5.94 -6.42
N TRP A 23 17.47 -5.05 -6.03
CA TRP A 23 16.15 -4.93 -6.65
C TRP A 23 16.20 -4.76 -8.18
N PHE A 24 17.12 -3.92 -8.67
CA PHE A 24 17.22 -3.57 -10.09
C PHE A 24 18.38 -4.23 -10.83
N LYS A 25 19.24 -4.97 -10.12
CA LYS A 25 20.38 -5.66 -10.73
C LYS A 25 19.96 -7.05 -11.19
N LYS A 26 20.33 -7.41 -12.41
CA LYS A 26 20.23 -8.80 -12.86
C LYS A 26 21.31 -9.62 -12.14
N ASP A 27 20.88 -10.43 -11.18
CA ASP A 27 21.72 -11.32 -10.38
C ASP A 27 21.10 -12.72 -10.38
N ALA A 28 21.71 -13.64 -11.12
CA ALA A 28 21.19 -15.00 -11.28
C ALA A 28 21.14 -15.79 -9.96
N ALA A 29 22.04 -15.52 -9.03
CA ALA A 29 22.05 -16.17 -7.72
C ALA A 29 20.89 -15.67 -6.86
N PHE A 30 20.64 -14.35 -6.88
CA PHE A 30 19.48 -13.76 -6.22
C PHE A 30 18.16 -14.26 -6.85
N ASP A 31 18.07 -14.29 -8.18
CA ASP A 31 16.86 -14.75 -8.87
C ASP A 31 16.54 -16.22 -8.53
N ALA A 32 17.58 -17.07 -8.44
CA ALA A 32 17.43 -18.48 -8.07
C ALA A 32 16.98 -18.64 -6.61
N ASP A 33 17.59 -17.91 -5.68
CA ASP A 33 17.22 -17.91 -4.25
C ASP A 33 15.80 -17.38 -4.04
N PHE A 34 15.46 -16.26 -4.68
CA PHE A 34 14.12 -15.67 -4.62
C PHE A 34 13.07 -16.62 -5.17
N ARG A 35 13.35 -17.28 -6.30
CA ARG A 35 12.48 -18.33 -6.87
C ARG A 35 12.33 -19.52 -5.95
N ALA A 36 13.43 -20.05 -5.40
CA ALA A 36 13.40 -21.24 -4.55
C ALA A 36 12.54 -21.02 -3.30
N ARG A 37 12.64 -19.84 -2.67
CA ARG A 37 11.90 -19.52 -1.44
C ARG A 37 10.42 -19.21 -1.67
N PHE A 38 10.09 -18.48 -2.74
CA PHE A 38 8.78 -17.84 -2.85
C PHE A 38 7.94 -18.29 -4.05
N LEU A 39 8.36 -19.28 -4.83
CA LEU A 39 7.55 -19.79 -5.95
C LEU A 39 6.17 -20.27 -5.53
N ALA A 40 6.08 -21.02 -4.43
CA ALA A 40 4.80 -21.50 -3.92
C ALA A 40 3.89 -20.34 -3.47
N ALA A 41 4.47 -19.30 -2.86
CA ALA A 41 3.74 -18.10 -2.44
C ALA A 41 3.27 -17.27 -3.64
N HIS A 42 4.12 -17.10 -4.67
CA HIS A 42 3.72 -16.48 -5.94
C HIS A 42 2.56 -17.21 -6.58
N ASP A 43 2.64 -18.55 -6.70
CA ASP A 43 1.57 -19.34 -7.29
C ASP A 43 0.27 -19.27 -6.48
N ALA A 44 0.36 -19.17 -5.14
CA ALA A 44 -0.80 -18.97 -4.27
C ALA A 44 -1.41 -17.56 -4.44
N ALA A 45 -0.58 -16.51 -4.48
CA ALA A 45 -1.02 -15.14 -4.73
C ALA A 45 -1.67 -15.01 -6.13
N ALA A 46 -1.09 -15.63 -7.16
CA ALA A 46 -1.64 -15.62 -8.51
C ALA A 46 -3.04 -16.26 -8.59
N ARG A 47 -3.35 -17.21 -7.69
CA ARG A 47 -4.69 -17.81 -7.56
C ARG A 47 -5.64 -17.04 -6.63
N GLY A 48 -5.22 -15.92 -6.05
CA GLY A 48 -5.99 -15.14 -5.08
C GLY A 48 -6.06 -15.75 -3.67
N ALA A 49 -5.28 -16.79 -3.39
CA ALA A 49 -5.34 -17.49 -2.10
C ALA A 49 -4.73 -16.68 -0.95
N LEU A 50 -4.06 -15.57 -1.25
CA LEU A 50 -3.38 -14.69 -0.29
C LEU A 50 -3.98 -13.27 -0.26
N ASP A 51 -5.15 -13.05 -0.86
CA ASP A 51 -5.78 -11.72 -0.97
C ASP A 51 -6.00 -11.06 0.40
N ASP A 52 -6.20 -11.88 1.45
CA ASP A 52 -6.34 -11.45 2.83
C ASP A 52 -5.10 -10.69 3.38
N TRP A 53 -3.92 -10.85 2.76
CA TRP A 53 -2.73 -10.09 3.14
C TRP A 53 -2.88 -8.60 2.79
N ALA A 54 -3.73 -8.23 1.84
CA ALA A 54 -3.96 -6.83 1.49
C ALA A 54 -4.69 -6.02 2.58
N ARG A 55 -5.01 -6.62 3.74
CA ARG A 55 -5.64 -5.95 4.89
C ARG A 55 -4.74 -4.96 5.61
N ASP A 56 -3.43 -5.07 5.44
CA ASP A 56 -2.46 -4.14 6.00
C ASP A 56 -1.36 -3.76 4.99
N ALA A 57 -0.53 -2.80 5.38
CA ALA A 57 0.49 -2.23 4.50
C ALA A 57 1.60 -3.22 4.16
N GLN A 58 2.01 -4.06 5.11
CA GLN A 58 3.08 -5.02 4.92
C GLN A 58 2.65 -6.17 4.01
N GLY A 59 1.45 -6.69 4.20
CA GLY A 59 0.89 -7.71 3.34
C GLY A 59 0.56 -7.20 1.94
N SER A 60 0.13 -5.94 1.81
CA SER A 60 -0.01 -5.28 0.50
C SER A 60 1.33 -5.21 -0.24
N LEU A 61 2.40 -4.81 0.46
CA LEU A 61 3.76 -4.78 -0.11
C LEU A 61 4.22 -6.19 -0.51
N ALA A 62 4.02 -7.19 0.34
CA ALA A 62 4.38 -8.57 0.06
C ALA A 62 3.67 -9.11 -1.19
N LEU A 63 2.37 -8.84 -1.33
CA LEU A 63 1.59 -9.22 -2.51
C LEU A 63 2.14 -8.55 -3.78
N LEU A 64 2.49 -7.27 -3.73
CA LEU A 64 3.09 -6.57 -4.87
C LEU A 64 4.45 -7.17 -5.23
N ILE A 65 5.28 -7.49 -4.25
CA ILE A 65 6.56 -8.17 -4.50
C ILE A 65 6.31 -9.52 -5.19
N LEU A 66 5.35 -10.32 -4.73
CA LEU A 66 5.03 -11.63 -5.32
C LEU A 66 4.37 -11.54 -6.71
N LEU A 67 3.54 -10.53 -6.96
CA LEU A 67 2.76 -10.43 -8.21
C LEU A 67 3.46 -9.60 -9.29
N ASP A 68 4.38 -8.71 -8.92
CA ASP A 68 5.04 -7.82 -9.86
C ASP A 68 6.55 -8.07 -9.96
N GLN A 69 7.26 -8.03 -8.83
CA GLN A 69 8.72 -8.15 -8.82
C GLN A 69 9.18 -9.59 -9.06
N PHE A 70 8.56 -10.55 -8.37
CA PHE A 70 8.90 -11.97 -8.46
C PHE A 70 8.85 -12.50 -9.90
N PRO A 71 7.80 -12.28 -10.72
CA PRO A 71 7.79 -12.76 -12.09
C PRO A 71 8.92 -12.19 -12.94
N ARG A 72 9.28 -10.92 -12.72
CA ARG A 72 10.36 -10.21 -13.44
C ARG A 72 11.75 -10.75 -13.09
N ASN A 73 11.94 -11.29 -11.89
CA ASN A 73 13.16 -11.98 -11.47
C ASN A 73 13.16 -13.47 -11.85
N ALA A 74 12.08 -14.20 -11.55
CA ALA A 74 12.04 -15.66 -11.63
C ALA A 74 11.76 -16.22 -13.04
N PHE A 75 11.09 -15.44 -13.91
CA PHE A 75 10.63 -15.91 -15.23
C PHE A 75 11.16 -15.07 -16.39
N ARG A 76 12.37 -14.51 -16.25
CA ARG A 76 13.01 -13.63 -17.25
C ARG A 76 12.89 -14.18 -18.68
N ASN A 77 12.64 -13.27 -19.62
CA ASN A 77 12.48 -13.55 -21.06
C ASN A 77 11.32 -14.50 -21.37
N SER A 78 10.28 -14.53 -20.54
CA SER A 78 9.06 -15.31 -20.81
C SER A 78 7.80 -14.47 -20.65
N PRO A 79 6.70 -14.81 -21.34
CA PRO A 79 5.41 -14.15 -21.16
C PRO A 79 4.89 -14.19 -19.71
N ARG A 80 5.33 -15.18 -18.92
CA ARG A 80 4.93 -15.34 -17.51
C ARG A 80 5.34 -14.16 -16.63
N MET A 81 6.31 -13.35 -17.06
CA MET A 81 6.70 -12.11 -16.37
C MET A 81 5.53 -11.12 -16.21
N PHE A 82 4.55 -11.16 -17.11
CA PHE A 82 3.45 -10.20 -17.17
C PHE A 82 2.10 -10.79 -16.77
N ALA A 83 2.06 -12.10 -16.45
CA ALA A 83 0.81 -12.83 -16.25
C ALA A 83 -0.01 -12.31 -15.06
N THR A 84 0.65 -11.74 -14.06
CA THR A 84 0.05 -11.26 -12.80
C THR A 84 -0.02 -9.73 -12.71
N ASP A 85 0.38 -8.99 -13.75
CA ASP A 85 0.44 -7.52 -13.75
C ASP A 85 -0.93 -6.90 -13.46
N ALA A 86 -2.01 -7.47 -14.00
CA ALA A 86 -3.37 -6.99 -13.74
C ALA A 86 -3.79 -7.14 -12.27
N GLN A 87 -3.34 -8.21 -11.60
CA GLN A 87 -3.59 -8.41 -10.17
C GLN A 87 -2.74 -7.46 -9.33
N ALA A 88 -1.46 -7.29 -9.67
CA ALA A 88 -0.58 -6.32 -9.01
C ALA A 88 -1.14 -4.89 -9.08
N LEU A 89 -1.66 -4.49 -10.25
CA LEU A 89 -2.36 -3.21 -10.44
C LEU A 89 -3.56 -3.06 -9.50
N ALA A 90 -4.38 -4.11 -9.35
CA ALA A 90 -5.54 -4.07 -8.46
C ALA A 90 -5.13 -3.89 -6.99
N ILE A 91 -4.14 -4.67 -6.53
CA ILE A 91 -3.60 -4.57 -5.17
C ILE A 91 -2.99 -3.20 -4.92
N ALA A 92 -2.23 -2.65 -5.87
CA ALA A 92 -1.59 -1.35 -5.72
C ALA A 92 -2.62 -0.21 -5.57
N ASN A 93 -3.68 -0.22 -6.36
CA ASN A 93 -4.75 0.77 -6.22
C ASN A 93 -5.46 0.65 -4.87
N ALA A 94 -5.78 -0.57 -4.43
CA ALA A 94 -6.39 -0.80 -3.13
C ALA A 94 -5.49 -0.35 -1.97
N ALA A 95 -4.19 -0.61 -2.06
CA ALA A 95 -3.19 -0.18 -1.08
C ALA A 95 -3.12 1.36 -0.98
N VAL A 96 -3.12 2.07 -2.11
CA VAL A 96 -3.15 3.55 -2.12
C VAL A 96 -4.48 4.08 -1.55
N ASP A 97 -5.62 3.50 -1.93
CA ASP A 97 -6.92 3.94 -1.40
C ASP A 97 -7.04 3.70 0.12
N ALA A 98 -6.39 2.66 0.65
CA ALA A 98 -6.31 2.36 2.08
C ALA A 98 -5.20 3.15 2.82
N GLY A 99 -4.37 3.92 2.12
CA GLY A 99 -3.25 4.66 2.70
C GLY A 99 -2.06 3.80 3.13
N HIS A 100 -1.98 2.55 2.65
CA HIS A 100 -0.89 1.63 2.96
C HIS A 100 0.46 2.09 2.41
N ASP A 101 0.45 2.83 1.31
CA ASP A 101 1.64 3.46 0.74
C ASP A 101 2.33 4.41 1.73
N MET A 102 1.57 5.11 2.55
CA MET A 102 2.12 6.02 3.55
C MET A 102 2.67 5.29 4.79
N ALA A 103 2.26 4.03 4.99
CA ALA A 103 2.66 3.20 6.12
C ALA A 103 3.87 2.29 5.83
N VAL A 104 4.39 2.28 4.59
CA VAL A 104 5.67 1.63 4.25
C VAL A 104 6.82 2.63 4.15
N GLU A 105 8.03 2.12 4.27
CA GLU A 105 9.28 2.86 4.14
C GLU A 105 9.36 3.56 2.78
N GLN A 106 9.91 4.78 2.75
CA GLN A 106 9.89 5.63 1.56
C GLN A 106 10.46 4.95 0.31
N ASP A 107 11.54 4.19 0.47
CA ASP A 107 12.19 3.48 -0.64
C ASP A 107 11.31 2.36 -1.22
N LEU A 108 10.46 1.75 -0.39
CA LEU A 108 9.56 0.66 -0.79
C LEU A 108 8.24 1.17 -1.40
N ARG A 109 7.87 2.44 -1.18
CA ARG A 109 6.66 3.05 -1.78
C ARG A 109 6.66 2.99 -3.29
N ASN A 110 7.84 3.02 -3.90
CA ASN A 110 8.01 2.93 -5.33
C ASN A 110 7.39 1.65 -5.91
N PHE A 111 7.37 0.55 -5.17
CA PHE A 111 6.75 -0.70 -5.61
C PHE A 111 5.22 -0.64 -5.64
N ILE A 112 4.62 0.23 -4.82
CA ILE A 112 3.17 0.50 -4.86
C ILE A 112 2.86 1.43 -6.03
N TYR A 113 3.61 2.53 -6.18
CA TYR A 113 3.32 3.52 -7.21
C TYR A 113 3.67 3.08 -8.63
N LEU A 114 4.65 2.19 -8.81
CA LEU A 114 4.99 1.66 -10.13
C LEU A 114 3.80 0.95 -10.78
N GLN A 115 2.99 0.28 -9.94
CA GLN A 115 1.82 -0.45 -10.40
C GLN A 115 0.54 0.37 -10.33
N ALA A 116 0.40 1.24 -9.34
CA ALA A 116 -0.82 2.02 -9.18
C ALA A 116 -1.10 2.88 -10.43
N ARG A 117 -2.39 3.06 -10.75
CA ARG A 117 -2.75 4.03 -11.78
C ARG A 117 -2.31 5.42 -11.34
N PRO A 118 -1.93 6.31 -12.28
CA PRO A 118 -1.63 7.70 -11.95
C PRO A 118 -2.76 8.29 -11.12
N ILE A 119 -2.43 8.79 -9.93
CA ILE A 119 -3.39 9.43 -9.04
C ILE A 119 -3.94 10.64 -9.81
N LYS A 120 -5.17 10.56 -10.30
CA LYS A 120 -5.88 11.76 -10.78
C LYS A 120 -5.92 12.69 -9.58
N LYS A 121 -5.38 13.90 -9.69
CA LYS A 121 -5.41 14.90 -8.61
C LYS A 121 -6.85 14.96 -8.07
N ARG A 122 -7.09 14.34 -6.91
CA ARG A 122 -8.32 14.60 -6.16
C ARG A 122 -8.18 16.08 -5.80
N HIS A 123 -9.12 16.91 -6.27
CA HIS A 123 -9.26 18.24 -5.71
C HIS A 123 -9.46 18.03 -4.21
N THR A 124 -8.42 18.30 -3.43
CA THR A 124 -8.53 18.31 -1.98
C THR A 124 -9.50 19.42 -1.67
N ALA A 125 -10.73 19.07 -1.32
CA ALA A 125 -11.61 20.00 -0.64
C ALA A 125 -10.83 20.40 0.61
N LYS A 126 -10.35 21.65 0.59
CA LYS A 126 -9.55 22.25 1.65
C LYS A 126 -10.25 21.99 2.98
N ALA A 127 -9.64 21.21 3.86
CA ALA A 127 -10.10 21.08 5.23
C ALA A 127 -10.05 22.49 5.86
N GLY A 128 -11.21 23.14 5.98
CA GLY A 128 -11.25 24.55 6.36
C GLY A 128 -12.61 25.20 6.20
N CYS A 129 -13.66 24.64 6.79
CA CYS A 129 -14.81 25.44 7.22
C CYS A 129 -15.57 24.71 8.33
N PRO A 130 -15.53 25.17 9.60
CA PRO A 130 -16.50 24.70 10.58
C PRO A 130 -17.91 25.18 10.19
N PRO A 131 -18.97 24.41 10.52
CA PRO A 131 -20.33 24.81 10.22
C PRO A 131 -20.66 26.15 10.89
N ARG A 132 -21.02 27.14 10.08
CA ARG A 132 -21.47 28.45 10.54
C ARG A 132 -22.89 28.29 11.10
N HIS A 133 -23.03 28.08 12.40
CA HIS A 133 -24.33 28.10 13.06
C HIS A 133 -24.92 29.52 13.03
N PRO A 134 -26.15 29.72 12.52
CA PRO A 134 -26.86 30.98 12.65
C PRO A 134 -27.67 30.95 13.95
N GLY A 135 -27.25 31.66 14.99
CA GLY A 135 -28.13 31.86 16.15
C GLY A 135 -27.42 32.09 17.47
N ALA A 136 -26.84 33.27 17.66
CA ALA A 136 -26.57 33.78 18.99
C ALA A 136 -26.71 35.31 19.00
N ASN A 137 -27.94 35.79 19.07
CA ASN A 137 -28.19 37.17 19.49
C ASN A 137 -29.24 37.18 20.60
N ARG A 138 -28.79 37.04 21.85
CA ARG A 138 -29.49 37.56 23.03
C ARG A 138 -28.45 38.04 24.05
N ARG A 139 -28.08 39.32 23.96
CA ARG A 139 -27.60 40.09 25.11
C ARG A 139 -28.80 40.83 25.70
N PRO A 140 -29.15 40.68 26.98
CA PRO A 140 -29.94 41.68 27.67
C PRO A 140 -29.03 42.88 27.98
N ARG A 141 -29.40 44.08 27.50
CA ARG A 141 -28.85 45.34 27.98
C ARG A 141 -29.32 45.54 29.43
N LEU A 142 -28.38 45.60 30.37
CA LEU A 142 -28.61 46.32 31.62
C LEU A 142 -28.80 47.81 31.27
N ALA A 143 -29.89 48.40 31.76
CA ALA A 143 -30.00 49.83 31.96
C ALA A 143 -30.66 50.06 33.33
N ALA A 144 -29.87 50.56 34.27
CA ALA A 144 -30.32 51.17 35.50
C ALA A 144 -30.98 52.53 35.21
N ARG A 145 -32.02 52.87 36.00
CA ARG A 145 -32.46 54.24 36.38
C ARG A 145 -33.52 54.10 37.48
N THR A 146 -33.18 54.48 38.72
CA THR A 146 -33.59 55.73 39.41
C THR A 146 -34.96 55.60 40.09
N ILE A 147 -35.00 55.27 41.39
CA ILE A 147 -35.35 56.15 42.53
C ILE A 147 -36.71 56.85 42.35
N ASP A 148 -37.69 56.43 43.16
CA ASP A 148 -38.86 57.23 43.51
C ASP A 148 -39.13 57.13 45.02
N LYS A 149 -39.73 58.21 45.53
CA LYS A 149 -39.88 58.75 46.92
C LYS A 149 -39.85 57.84 48.14
#